data_AF-A0A127QGB6-F1
#
_entry.id   AF-A0A127QGB6-F1
#
_cell.length_a   1.000
_cell.length_b   1.000
_cell.length_c   1.000
_cell.angle_alpha   90.00
_cell.angle_beta   90.00
_cell.angle_gamma   90.00
#
_symmetry.space_group_name_H-M   'P 1'
#
loop_
_entity.id
_entity.type
_entity.pdbx_description
1 polymer ?
#
loop_
_entity_poly.entity_id
_entity_poly.type
_entity_poly.pdbx_seq_one_letter_code
_entity_poly.pdbx_strand_id
1 'polypeptide(L)'
;MSRELQTPASTLRRKLSQEGQSYQAIKDNLRRDLAINYLSGSSRSIEDIAISLGFADPSAFHRAFKKWTGNSPGEHRRTLSALE
;
A
#
# COMPACT_ATOMS: atom_id res chain seq x y z
N MET A 1 -18.85 26.20 38.56
CA MET A 1 -19.35 25.87 37.21
C MET A 1 -18.52 26.66 36.21
N SER A 2 -17.78 26.14 35.23
CA SER A 2 -17.58 24.79 34.70
C SER A 2 -16.30 24.84 33.85
N ARG A 3 -15.45 23.81 33.94
CA ARG A 3 -14.26 23.63 33.07
C ARG A 3 -14.73 23.05 31.73
N GLU A 4 -14.78 23.85 30.67
CA GLU A 4 -15.07 23.37 29.32
C GLU A 4 -13.79 23.32 28.47
N LEU A 5 -13.25 22.10 28.41
CA LEU A 5 -12.36 21.49 27.42
C LEU A 5 -11.84 22.43 26.29
N GLN A 6 -10.72 23.11 26.55
CA GLN A 6 -9.93 23.79 25.52
C GLN A 6 -9.07 22.80 24.71
N THR A 7 -9.67 21.91 23.90
CA THR A 7 -8.91 21.20 22.87
C THR A 7 -9.08 21.94 21.54
N PRO A 8 -8.09 22.71 21.06
CA PRO A 8 -8.23 23.47 19.82
C PRO A 8 -8.44 22.51 18.64
N ALA A 9 -9.38 22.85 17.74
CA ALA A 9 -9.78 22.03 16.58
C ALA A 9 -8.62 21.55 15.69
N SER A 10 -7.46 22.22 15.76
CA SER A 10 -6.21 21.82 15.07
C SER A 10 -5.65 20.48 15.56
N THR A 11 -5.73 20.20 16.87
CA THR A 11 -5.26 18.93 17.45
C THR A 11 -6.15 17.77 17.01
N LEU A 12 -7.47 17.99 16.92
CA LEU A 12 -8.43 16.98 16.46
C LEU A 12 -8.23 16.66 14.96
N ARG A 13 -8.07 17.68 14.11
CA ARG A 13 -7.73 17.48 12.68
C ARG A 13 -6.41 16.75 12.50
N ARG A 14 -5.37 17.06 13.30
CA ARG A 14 -4.08 16.39 13.20
C ARG A 14 -4.18 14.92 13.61
N LYS A 15 -4.94 14.60 14.65
CA LYS A 15 -5.12 13.23 15.14
C LYS A 15 -5.95 12.39 14.16
N LEU A 16 -7.03 12.95 13.63
CA LEU A 16 -7.82 12.34 12.54
C LEU A 16 -6.98 12.12 11.26
N SER A 17 -6.15 13.08 10.88
CA SER A 17 -5.24 12.91 9.74
C SER A 17 -4.17 11.84 10.00
N GLN A 18 -3.62 11.76 11.21
CA GLN A 18 -2.67 10.71 11.59
C GLN A 18 -3.32 9.32 11.59
N GLU A 19 -4.56 9.21 12.08
CA GLU A 19 -5.33 7.97 12.03
C GLU A 19 -5.71 7.61 10.59
N GLY A 20 -6.11 8.58 9.76
CA GLY A 20 -6.39 8.38 8.32
C GLY A 20 -5.14 7.96 7.53
N GLN A 21 -3.98 8.54 7.85
CA GLN A 21 -2.69 8.11 7.31
C GLN A 21 -2.33 6.69 7.77
N SER A 22 -2.65 6.34 9.02
CA SER A 22 -2.45 4.99 9.54
C SER A 22 -3.34 3.98 8.83
N TYR A 23 -4.62 4.31 8.60
CA TYR A 23 -5.53 3.45 7.84
C TYR A 23 -5.05 3.25 6.40
N GLN A 24 -4.64 4.33 5.73
CA GLN A 24 -4.08 4.24 4.39
C GLN A 24 -2.78 3.42 4.38
N ALA A 25 -1.90 3.59 5.38
CA ALA A 25 -0.68 2.81 5.52
C ALA A 25 -0.94 1.32 5.78
N ILE A 26 -1.94 0.98 6.61
CA ILE A 26 -2.36 -0.41 6.84
C ILE A 26 -2.88 -1.02 5.54
N LYS A 27 -3.74 -0.29 4.81
CA LYS A 27 -4.27 -0.73 3.52
C LYS A 27 -3.16 -0.93 2.48
N ASP A 28 -2.18 -0.03 2.47
CA ASP A 28 -1.01 -0.10 1.58
C ASP A 28 -0.11 -1.30 1.94
N ASN A 29 0.10 -1.57 3.23
CA ASN A 29 0.84 -2.75 3.69
C ASN A 29 0.12 -4.05 3.29
N LEU A 30 -1.19 -4.13 3.46
CA LEU A 30 -1.97 -5.31 3.04
C LEU A 30 -1.89 -5.51 1.52
N ARG A 31 -2.02 -4.44 0.74
CA ARG A 31 -1.86 -4.50 -0.72
C ARG A 31 -0.46 -4.94 -1.14
N ARG A 32 0.58 -4.48 -0.42
CA ARG A 32 1.96 -4.91 -0.65
C ARG A 32 2.11 -6.42 -0.43
N ASP A 33 1.61 -6.94 0.69
CA ASP A 33 1.69 -8.37 1.01
C ASP A 33 1.00 -9.24 -0.04
N LEU A 34 -0.23 -8.85 -0.43
CA LEU A 34 -0.96 -9.53 -1.51
C LEU A 34 -0.22 -9.46 -2.84
N ALA A 35 0.37 -8.31 -3.17
CA ALA A 35 1.15 -8.15 -4.39
C ALA A 35 2.38 -9.08 -4.42
N ILE A 36 3.11 -9.18 -3.31
CA ILE A 36 4.27 -10.08 -3.19
C ILE A 36 3.82 -11.53 -3.36
N ASN A 37 2.74 -11.93 -2.69
CA ASN A 37 2.17 -13.28 -2.80
C ASN A 37 1.75 -13.62 -4.24
N TYR A 38 1.08 -12.70 -4.93
CA TYR A 38 0.69 -12.92 -6.33
C TYR A 38 1.89 -13.00 -7.28
N LEU A 39 2.95 -12.25 -7.00
CA LEU A 39 4.20 -12.30 -7.78
C LEU A 39 5.00 -13.58 -7.55
N SER A 40 4.91 -14.20 -6.36
CA SER A 40 5.57 -15.47 -6.06
C SER A 40 4.78 -16.68 -6.54
N GLY A 41 3.44 -16.62 -6.51
CA GLY A 41 2.60 -17.79 -6.76
C GLY A 41 2.10 -18.00 -8.19
N SER A 42 2.34 -17.07 -9.13
CA SER A 42 1.55 -17.07 -10.37
C SER A 42 2.30 -16.67 -11.64
N SER A 43 2.02 -17.39 -12.73
CA SER A 43 2.25 -16.99 -14.14
C SER A 43 1.37 -15.80 -14.59
N ARG A 44 0.70 -15.12 -13.65
CA ARG A 44 -0.19 -13.99 -13.95
C ARG A 44 0.62 -12.79 -14.40
N SER A 45 0.05 -12.05 -15.35
CA SER A 45 0.60 -10.78 -15.79
C SER A 45 0.56 -9.77 -14.65
N ILE A 46 1.55 -8.87 -14.62
CA ILE A 46 1.61 -7.78 -13.64
C ILE A 46 0.35 -6.89 -13.74
N GLU A 47 -0.20 -6.78 -14.95
CA GLU A 47 -1.49 -6.14 -15.25
C GLU A 47 -2.66 -6.73 -14.47
N ASP A 48 -2.87 -8.05 -14.56
CA ASP A 48 -3.94 -8.74 -13.83
C ASP A 48 -3.80 -8.60 -12.32
N ILE A 49 -2.56 -8.63 -11.82
CA ILE A 49 -2.26 -8.41 -10.40
C ILE A 49 -2.66 -6.99 -9.98
N ALA A 50 -2.32 -5.98 -10.78
CA ALA A 50 -2.69 -4.59 -10.51
C ALA A 50 -4.21 -4.40 -10.45
N ILE A 51 -4.93 -4.96 -11.42
CA ILE A 51 -6.40 -4.90 -11.48
C ILE A 51 -7.01 -5.64 -10.28
N SER A 52 -6.52 -6.84 -9.95
CA SER A 52 -7.00 -7.64 -8.81
C SER A 52 -6.80 -6.94 -7.46
N LEU A 53 -5.75 -6.12 -7.32
CA LEU A 53 -5.47 -5.32 -6.13
C LEU A 53 -6.26 -4.00 -6.07
N GLY A 54 -7.08 -3.72 -7.09
CA GLY A 54 -7.92 -2.54 -7.21
C GLY A 54 -7.16 -1.27 -7.61
N PHE A 55 -6.10 -1.41 -8.41
CA PHE A 55 -5.46 -0.26 -9.06
C PHE A 55 -6.18 0.07 -10.37
N ALA A 56 -6.27 1.37 -10.66
CA ALA A 56 -6.89 1.85 -11.89
C ALA A 56 -6.07 1.52 -13.15
N ASP A 57 -4.75 1.41 -13.01
CA ASP A 57 -3.82 1.13 -14.11
C ASP A 57 -2.54 0.46 -13.56
N PRO A 58 -1.86 -0.38 -14.36
CA PRO A 58 -0.59 -1.02 -13.98
C PRO A 58 0.50 -0.02 -13.60
N SER A 59 0.52 1.18 -14.20
CA SER A 59 1.48 2.23 -13.87
C SER A 59 1.31 2.73 -12.44
N ALA A 60 0.07 2.83 -11.94
CA ALA A 60 -0.21 3.20 -10.56
C ALA A 60 0.27 2.11 -9.60
N PHE A 61 0.06 0.84 -9.96
CA PHE A 61 0.57 -0.30 -9.21
C PHE A 61 2.11 -0.31 -9.19
N HIS A 62 2.79 -0.12 -10.33
CA HIS A 62 4.25 -0.07 -10.39
C HIS A 62 4.85 0.99 -9.46
N ARG A 63 4.28 2.20 -9.45
CA ARG A 63 4.73 3.28 -8.56
C ARG A 63 4.50 2.93 -7.09
N ALA A 64 3.32 2.41 -6.75
CA ALA A 64 3.00 2.01 -5.38
C ALA A 64 3.89 0.85 -4.91
N PHE A 65 4.02 -0.19 -5.72
CA PHE A 65 4.85 -1.36 -5.43
C PHE A 65 6.32 -0.98 -5.24
N LYS A 66 6.87 -0.14 -6.13
CA LYS A 66 8.24 0.38 -5.98
C LYS A 66 8.39 1.23 -4.72
N LYS A 67 7.39 2.06 -4.38
CA LYS A 67 7.40 2.83 -3.13
C LYS A 67 7.41 1.93 -1.90
N TRP A 68 6.73 0.79 -1.94
CA TRP A 68 6.61 -0.13 -0.80
C TRP A 68 7.76 -1.11 -0.65
N THR A 69 8.34 -1.58 -1.76
CA THR A 69 9.34 -2.67 -1.78
C THR A 69 10.72 -2.20 -2.25
N GLY A 70 10.83 -0.98 -2.76
CA GLY A 70 12.07 -0.43 -3.36
C GLY A 70 12.29 -0.82 -4.83
N ASN A 71 11.72 -1.95 -5.27
CA ASN A 71 11.98 -2.54 -6.58
C ASN A 71 10.72 -2.61 -7.45
N SER A 72 10.88 -2.76 -8.76
CA SER A 72 9.74 -2.94 -9.66
C SER A 72 9.17 -4.36 -9.50
N PRO A 73 7.84 -4.56 -9.67
CA PRO A 73 7.22 -5.89 -9.53
C PRO A 73 7.83 -6.94 -10.47
N GLY A 74 8.22 -6.56 -11.69
CA GLY A 74 8.90 -7.46 -12.62
C GLY A 74 10.34 -7.82 -12.22
N GLU A 75 11.01 -6.96 -11.48
CA GLU A 75 12.34 -7.23 -10.93
C GLU A 75 12.25 -8.15 -9.72
N HIS A 76 11.29 -7.87 -8.83
CA HIS A 76 10.96 -8.76 -7.72
C HIS A 76 10.60 -10.17 -8.19
N ARG A 77 9.80 -10.29 -9.25
CA ARG A 77 9.48 -11.58 -9.88
C ARG A 77 10.73 -12.30 -10.41
N ARG A 78 11.65 -11.57 -11.07
CA ARG A 78 12.92 -12.16 -11.54
C ARG A 78 13.78 -12.67 -10.39
N THR A 79 13.86 -11.92 -9.29
CA THR A 79 14.58 -12.34 -8.09
C THR A 79 13.95 -13.60 -7.49
N LEU A 80 12.61 -13.67 -7.42
CA LEU A 80 11.90 -14.85 -6.91
C LEU A 80 12.16 -16.08 -7.79
N SER A 81 12.06 -15.96 -9.10
CA SER A 81 12.35 -17.06 -10.04
C SER A 81 13.81 -17.50 -10.05
N ALA A 82 14.73 -16.66 -9.56
CA ALA A 82 16.16 -16.99 -9.45
C ALA A 82 16.53 -17.65 -8.12
N LEU A 83 15.60 -17.66 -7.15
CA LEU A 83 15.77 -18.30 -5.85
C LEU A 83 15.17 -19.72 -5.78
N GLU A 84 14.38 -20.10 -6.79
CA GLU A 84 13.90 -21.48 -7.03
C GLU A 84 14.91 -22.29 -7.87
#